data_AF-A0A5C6CXH3-F1
#
_entry.id   AF-A0A5C6CXH3-F1
#
_cell.length_a   1.000
_cell.length_b   1.000
_cell.length_c   1.000
_cell.angle_alpha   90.00
_cell.angle_beta   90.00
_cell.angle_gamma   90.00
#
_symmetry.space_group_name_H-M   'P 1'
#
loop_
_entity.id
_entity.type
_entity.pdbx_description
1 polymer ?
#
loop_
_entity_poly.entity_id
_entity_poly.type
_entity_poly.pdbx_seq_one_letter_code
_entity_poly.pdbx_strand_id
1 'polypeptide(L)'
;MPTLRCKNCGSEISPTAFACEKCGWIDSEQASPPAKIRIRCPACRNELAVSLKYIGKSGKCPVCKTTITIQPCPDLNQTQTSPLGNLALAIIMAAKDCFSQMTPYIDIPDKEAKKEAEVLVFFEFVYFFMHLTNRSAVSHLTEHQIEKLHDYLGPFISSTAVDSFCAHWPKELKEGMIKDFYKKLNDAELEYSTCNELFSEENPLTGDSLFSKLARNVADLSDNSMNPLVLTLVIGSGVVVLKGLGLDALVKNTSRFLQ
;
A
#
# COMPACT_ATOMS: atom_id res chain seq x y z
N MET A 1 -5.12 -40.79 8.19
CA MET A 1 -4.46 -39.48 7.93
C MET A 1 -3.81 -39.04 9.24
N PRO A 2 -2.56 -38.56 9.25
CA PRO A 2 -1.91 -38.11 10.48
C PRO A 2 -2.62 -36.87 11.04
N THR A 3 -3.00 -36.90 12.31
CA THR A 3 -3.59 -35.75 13.03
C THR A 3 -2.47 -34.84 13.54
N LEU A 4 -2.59 -33.53 13.31
CA LEU A 4 -1.68 -32.52 13.86
C LEU A 4 -2.07 -32.24 15.31
N ARG A 5 -1.08 -32.10 16.20
CA ARG A 5 -1.29 -31.75 17.62
C ARG A 5 -0.59 -30.43 17.95
N CYS A 6 -1.25 -29.59 18.76
CA CYS A 6 -0.70 -28.34 19.24
C CYS A 6 0.57 -28.57 20.08
N LYS A 7 1.69 -27.93 19.70
CA LYS A 7 2.95 -28.04 20.45
C LYS A 7 2.86 -27.44 21.86
N ASN A 8 1.94 -26.52 22.09
CA ASN A 8 1.77 -25.86 23.39
C ASN A 8 0.84 -26.64 24.33
N CYS A 9 -0.38 -27.00 23.90
CA CYS A 9 -1.39 -27.58 24.78
C CYS A 9 -1.78 -29.03 24.44
N GLY A 10 -1.21 -29.62 23.37
CA GLY A 10 -1.44 -31.01 22.98
C GLY A 10 -2.79 -31.34 22.35
N SER A 11 -3.69 -30.35 22.17
CA SER A 11 -4.98 -30.57 21.50
C SER A 11 -4.81 -30.91 20.02
N GLU A 12 -5.75 -31.64 19.44
CA GLU A 12 -5.78 -31.84 17.98
C GLU A 12 -6.05 -30.50 17.27
N ILE A 13 -5.35 -30.26 16.17
CA ILE A 13 -5.50 -29.08 15.32
C ILE A 13 -5.97 -29.54 13.95
N SER A 14 -6.98 -28.84 13.41
CA SER A 14 -7.37 -29.00 12.01
C SER A 14 -6.18 -28.68 11.09
N PRO A 15 -5.91 -29.47 10.03
CA PRO A 15 -4.84 -29.18 9.07
C PRO A 15 -4.92 -27.79 8.40
N THR A 16 -6.07 -27.12 8.48
CA THR A 16 -6.33 -25.80 7.90
C THR A 16 -6.36 -24.66 8.92
N ALA A 17 -6.21 -24.93 10.22
CA ALA A 17 -6.28 -23.90 11.26
C ALA A 17 -4.92 -23.23 11.49
N PHE A 18 -4.90 -21.88 11.46
CA PHE A 18 -3.69 -21.07 11.69
C PHE A 18 -3.34 -20.90 13.18
N ALA A 19 -4.27 -21.18 14.07
CA ALA A 19 -4.08 -21.09 15.51
C ALA A 19 -4.80 -22.24 16.21
N CYS A 20 -4.28 -22.66 17.36
CA CYS A 20 -4.95 -23.59 18.25
C CYS A 20 -6.17 -22.93 18.88
N GLU A 21 -7.37 -23.42 18.59
CA GLU A 21 -8.64 -22.89 19.12
C GLU A 21 -8.70 -22.91 20.66
N LYS A 22 -7.97 -23.83 21.31
CA LYS A 22 -8.00 -23.98 22.78
C LYS A 22 -7.11 -22.98 23.52
N CYS A 23 -5.96 -22.62 22.96
CA CYS A 23 -4.95 -21.81 23.68
C CYS A 23 -4.42 -20.61 22.89
N GLY A 24 -4.92 -20.37 21.68
CA GLY A 24 -4.48 -19.28 20.81
C GLY A 24 -3.05 -19.45 20.27
N TRP A 25 -2.40 -20.61 20.48
CA TRP A 25 -1.05 -20.84 20.01
C TRP A 25 -1.01 -20.91 18.47
N ILE A 26 -0.22 -20.02 17.87
CA ILE A 26 0.07 -19.98 16.43
C ILE A 26 1.42 -20.66 16.23
N ASP A 27 1.52 -21.61 15.29
CA ASP A 27 2.81 -22.22 14.96
C ASP A 27 3.68 -21.17 14.27
N SER A 28 4.53 -20.51 15.05
CA SER A 28 5.45 -19.48 14.57
C SER A 28 6.50 -20.01 13.60
N GLU A 29 6.50 -21.31 13.27
CA GLU A 29 7.32 -21.86 12.18
C GLU A 29 6.73 -21.65 10.78
N GLN A 30 5.51 -21.13 10.67
CA GLN A 30 5.08 -20.37 9.47
C GLN A 30 5.38 -18.87 9.62
N ALA A 31 6.36 -18.48 10.46
CA ALA A 31 6.95 -17.16 10.39
C ALA A 31 7.34 -16.87 8.95
N SER A 32 6.94 -15.69 8.48
CA SER A 32 7.45 -15.12 7.24
C SER A 32 8.95 -15.39 7.15
N PRO A 33 9.46 -15.84 5.97
CA PRO A 33 10.85 -16.20 5.83
C PRO A 33 11.72 -15.08 6.43
N PRO A 34 12.70 -15.41 7.30
CA PRO A 34 13.40 -14.41 8.10
C PRO A 34 13.92 -13.32 7.18
N ALA A 35 13.50 -12.07 7.45
CA ALA A 35 13.77 -10.94 6.58
C ALA A 35 15.25 -10.93 6.15
N LYS A 36 15.46 -10.97 4.83
CA LYS A 36 16.77 -10.98 4.20
C LYS A 36 17.07 -9.57 3.69
N ILE A 37 18.26 -9.07 3.98
CA ILE A 37 18.82 -7.88 3.34
C ILE A 37 19.67 -8.29 2.14
N ARG A 38 19.73 -7.41 1.13
CA ARG A 38 20.62 -7.59 -0.02
C ARG A 38 21.83 -6.69 0.13
N ILE A 39 23.02 -7.26 0.00
CA ILE A 39 24.29 -6.51 0.02
C ILE A 39 25.10 -6.86 -1.23
N ARG A 40 25.89 -5.92 -1.77
CA ARG A 40 26.88 -6.25 -2.81
C ARG A 40 28.24 -6.49 -2.20
N CYS A 41 28.89 -7.57 -2.63
CA CYS A 41 30.29 -7.79 -2.29
C CYS A 41 31.18 -6.69 -2.92
N PRO A 42 32.04 -5.99 -2.16
CA PRO A 42 32.88 -4.92 -2.68
C PRO A 42 33.94 -5.41 -3.68
N ALA A 43 34.34 -6.68 -3.60
CA ALA A 43 35.37 -7.24 -4.49
C ALA A 43 34.81 -7.70 -5.85
N CYS A 44 33.72 -8.47 -5.85
CA CYS A 44 33.18 -9.08 -7.08
C CYS A 44 31.84 -8.51 -7.54
N ARG A 45 31.26 -7.55 -6.81
CA ARG A 45 29.96 -6.91 -7.08
C ARG A 45 28.73 -7.83 -7.07
N ASN A 46 28.88 -9.12 -6.77
CA ASN A 46 27.75 -10.02 -6.62
C ASN A 46 26.84 -9.62 -5.46
N GLU A 47 25.53 -9.74 -5.69
CA GLU A 47 24.48 -9.47 -4.73
C GLU A 47 24.24 -10.70 -3.85
N LEU A 48 24.17 -10.49 -2.53
CA LEU A 48 24.06 -11.54 -1.52
C LEU A 48 22.82 -11.27 -0.67
N ALA A 49 21.95 -12.26 -0.54
CA ALA A 49 20.83 -12.21 0.40
C ALA A 49 21.27 -12.79 1.75
N VAL A 50 21.32 -11.95 2.78
CA VAL A 50 21.77 -12.30 4.14
C VAL A 50 20.67 -11.98 5.15
N SER A 51 20.49 -12.82 6.16
CA SER A 51 19.50 -12.56 7.22
C SER A 51 19.90 -11.33 8.06
N LEU A 52 18.92 -10.52 8.47
CA LEU A 52 19.12 -9.35 9.33
C LEU A 52 19.95 -9.64 10.60
N LYS A 53 19.89 -10.86 11.14
CA LYS A 53 20.65 -11.28 12.34
C LYS A 53 22.19 -11.24 12.17
N TYR A 54 22.65 -11.07 10.93
CA TYR A 54 24.08 -10.95 10.61
C TYR A 54 24.55 -9.51 10.43
N ILE A 55 23.69 -8.51 10.62
CA ILE A 55 24.11 -7.10 10.67
C ILE A 55 25.20 -6.92 11.74
N GLY A 56 26.28 -6.22 11.37
CA GLY A 56 27.47 -6.00 12.18
C GLY A 56 28.46 -7.17 12.19
N LYS A 57 28.12 -8.33 11.61
CA LYS A 57 29.00 -9.50 11.56
C LYS A 57 29.77 -9.57 10.24
N SER A 58 30.93 -10.23 10.25
CA SER A 58 31.69 -10.51 9.04
C SER A 58 31.44 -11.94 8.53
N GLY A 59 31.42 -12.12 7.21
CA GLY A 59 31.28 -13.40 6.53
C GLY A 59 32.10 -13.45 5.25
N LYS A 60 32.29 -14.63 4.65
CA LYS A 60 32.97 -14.75 3.35
C LYS A 60 31.97 -14.70 2.21
N CYS A 61 32.25 -13.92 1.17
CA CYS A 61 31.48 -13.95 -0.06
C CYS A 61 31.53 -15.38 -0.66
N PRO A 62 30.38 -16.00 -0.99
CA PRO A 62 30.37 -17.36 -1.52
C PRO A 62 31.09 -17.48 -2.87
N VAL A 63 31.14 -16.39 -3.65
CA VAL A 63 31.75 -16.34 -4.98
C VAL A 63 33.26 -16.10 -4.91
N CYS A 64 33.71 -14.95 -4.42
CA CYS A 64 35.13 -14.57 -4.44
C CYS A 64 35.90 -14.88 -3.15
N LYS A 65 35.23 -15.42 -2.12
CA LYS A 65 35.79 -15.74 -0.80
C LYS A 65 36.33 -14.55 0.02
N THR A 66 36.29 -13.32 -0.50
CA THR A 66 36.62 -12.10 0.25
C THR A 66 35.76 -11.99 1.50
N THR A 67 36.39 -11.67 2.64
CA THR A 67 35.70 -11.36 3.88
C THR A 67 34.98 -10.01 3.72
N ILE A 68 33.66 -10.02 3.93
CA ILE A 68 32.80 -8.86 3.90
C ILE A 68 32.24 -8.63 5.29
N THR A 69 32.18 -7.38 5.74
CA THR A 69 31.41 -7.00 6.92
C THR A 69 30.00 -6.66 6.47
N ILE A 70 29.01 -7.36 7.01
CA ILE A 70 27.61 -7.13 6.73
C ILE A 70 27.22 -5.90 7.53
N GLN A 71 27.53 -4.73 6.99
CA GLN A 71 26.98 -3.50 7.51
C GLN A 71 25.55 -3.37 6.96
N PRO A 72 24.62 -2.78 7.74
CA PRO A 72 23.38 -2.32 7.13
C PRO A 72 23.81 -1.38 6.03
N CYS A 73 23.45 -1.70 4.78
CA CYS A 73 23.81 -0.86 3.65
C CYS A 73 23.30 0.55 3.99
N PRO A 74 24.16 1.58 4.15
CA PRO A 74 23.69 2.91 4.47
C PRO A 74 22.68 3.40 3.40
N ASP A 75 22.76 2.86 2.18
CA ASP A 75 21.84 3.11 1.08
C ASP A 75 20.42 2.53 1.26
N LEU A 76 20.18 1.63 2.22
CA LEU A 76 18.82 1.15 2.54
C LEU A 76 18.13 1.96 3.65
N ASN A 77 18.87 2.86 4.32
CA ASN A 77 18.31 3.66 5.43
C ASN A 77 18.15 5.15 5.13
N GLN A 78 18.42 5.58 3.89
CA GLN A 78 18.08 6.89 3.32
C GLN A 78 18.57 6.91 1.87
N THR A 79 17.91 6.18 0.96
CA THR A 79 17.77 6.82 -0.35
C THR A 79 17.03 8.12 -0.03
N GLN A 80 17.72 9.26 -0.13
CA GLN A 80 17.06 10.55 -0.12
C GLN A 80 16.07 10.49 -1.27
N THR A 81 14.85 10.10 -0.95
CA THR A 81 13.74 10.04 -1.89
C THR A 81 13.58 11.47 -2.34
N SER A 82 13.66 11.67 -3.66
CA SER A 82 13.42 12.98 -4.25
C SER A 82 12.07 13.50 -3.75
N PRO A 83 11.80 14.82 -3.76
CA PRO A 83 10.50 15.33 -3.33
C PRO A 83 9.32 14.67 -4.07
N LEU A 84 9.51 14.31 -5.34
CA LEU A 84 8.54 13.52 -6.09
C LEU A 84 8.36 12.10 -5.54
N GLY A 85 9.45 11.40 -5.22
CA GLY A 85 9.40 10.09 -4.57
C GLY A 85 8.77 10.13 -3.17
N ASN A 86 9.00 11.20 -2.40
CA ASN A 86 8.36 11.42 -1.10
C ASN A 86 6.85 11.57 -1.25
N LEU A 87 6.40 12.39 -2.22
CA LEU A 87 4.97 12.56 -2.49
C LEU A 87 4.34 11.24 -2.92
N ALA A 88 4.96 10.50 -3.85
CA ALA A 88 4.45 9.21 -4.32
C ALA A 88 4.34 8.18 -3.19
N LEU A 89 5.39 8.06 -2.36
CA LEU A 89 5.39 7.18 -1.20
C LEU A 89 4.32 7.58 -0.19
N ALA A 90 4.16 8.88 0.07
CA ALA A 90 3.19 9.38 1.02
C ALA A 90 1.74 9.10 0.56
N ILE A 91 1.45 9.20 -0.74
CA ILE A 91 0.14 8.80 -1.32
C ILE A 91 -0.12 7.30 -1.10
N ILE A 92 0.85 6.44 -1.42
CA ILE A 92 0.70 4.99 -1.23
C ILE A 92 0.53 4.62 0.24
N MET A 93 1.32 5.24 1.13
CA MET A 93 1.22 4.99 2.57
C MET A 93 -0.13 5.46 3.12
N ALA A 94 -0.60 6.64 2.72
CA ALA A 94 -1.91 7.14 3.10
C ALA A 94 -3.04 6.18 2.68
N ALA A 95 -3.00 5.68 1.44
CA ALA A 95 -3.97 4.70 0.96
C ALA A 95 -3.90 3.38 1.76
N LYS A 96 -2.68 2.91 2.06
CA LYS A 96 -2.46 1.69 2.84
C LYS A 96 -2.95 1.81 4.28
N ASP A 97 -2.75 2.95 4.92
CA ASP A 97 -3.17 3.21 6.29
C ASP A 97 -4.70 3.23 6.41
N CYS A 98 -5.39 3.80 5.42
CA CYS A 98 -6.84 3.70 5.30
C CYS A 98 -7.30 2.26 5.04
N PHE A 99 -6.68 1.58 4.08
CA PHE A 99 -7.01 0.20 3.74
C PHE A 99 -6.86 -0.75 4.95
N SER A 100 -5.78 -0.59 5.73
CA SER A 100 -5.51 -1.44 6.90
C SER A 100 -6.58 -1.31 7.98
N GLN A 101 -7.18 -0.12 8.12
CA GLN A 101 -8.33 0.09 9.02
C GLN A 101 -9.61 -0.55 8.49
N MET A 102 -9.75 -0.67 7.17
CA MET A 102 -10.90 -1.28 6.51
C MET A 102 -10.84 -2.81 6.43
N THR A 103 -9.66 -3.43 6.45
CA THR A 103 -9.50 -4.89 6.28
C THR A 103 -10.41 -5.74 7.18
N PRO A 104 -10.63 -5.41 8.48
CA PRO A 104 -11.53 -6.19 9.34
C PRO A 104 -13.01 -6.16 8.92
N TYR A 105 -13.40 -5.17 8.11
CA TYR A 105 -14.78 -4.94 7.68
C TYR A 105 -15.09 -5.50 6.28
N ILE A 106 -14.08 -6.03 5.58
CA ILE A 106 -14.28 -6.72 4.30
C ILE A 106 -14.71 -8.17 4.61
N ASP A 107 -16.02 -8.34 4.83
CA ASP A 107 -16.64 -9.59 5.28
C ASP A 107 -17.29 -10.36 4.12
N ILE A 108 -16.47 -10.71 3.13
CA ILE A 108 -16.90 -11.50 1.97
C ILE A 108 -16.57 -12.98 2.24
N PRO A 109 -17.57 -13.90 2.24
CA PRO A 109 -17.35 -15.31 2.56
C PRO A 109 -16.45 -16.04 1.55
N ASP A 110 -16.55 -15.68 0.26
CA ASP A 110 -15.72 -16.26 -0.78
C ASP A 110 -14.30 -15.67 -0.75
N LYS A 111 -13.28 -16.54 -0.73
CA LYS A 111 -11.89 -16.11 -0.52
C LYS A 111 -11.31 -15.35 -1.72
N GLU A 112 -11.71 -15.69 -2.93
CA GLU A 112 -11.18 -15.03 -4.12
C GLU A 112 -11.88 -13.68 -4.34
N ALA A 113 -13.20 -13.63 -4.16
CA ALA A 113 -13.96 -12.38 -4.13
C ALA A 113 -13.49 -11.45 -3.01
N LYS A 114 -13.14 -11.98 -1.84
CA LYS A 114 -12.54 -11.19 -0.75
C LYS A 114 -11.20 -10.56 -1.15
N LYS A 115 -10.30 -11.32 -1.76
CA LYS A 115 -9.01 -10.77 -2.23
C LYS A 115 -9.21 -9.72 -3.32
N GLU A 116 -10.16 -9.95 -4.22
CA GLU A 116 -10.51 -8.96 -5.25
C GLU A 116 -11.03 -7.67 -4.60
N ALA A 117 -11.96 -7.76 -3.65
CA ALA A 117 -12.44 -6.62 -2.89
C ALA A 117 -11.32 -5.90 -2.14
N GLU A 118 -10.38 -6.63 -1.52
CA GLU A 118 -9.21 -6.03 -0.85
C GLU A 118 -8.35 -5.20 -1.83
N VAL A 119 -8.08 -5.72 -3.03
CA VAL A 119 -7.36 -4.99 -4.08
C VAL A 119 -8.12 -3.74 -4.50
N LEU A 120 -9.43 -3.87 -4.76
CA LEU A 120 -10.27 -2.77 -5.23
C LEU A 120 -10.43 -1.68 -4.18
N VAL A 121 -10.64 -2.02 -2.91
CA VAL A 121 -10.72 -1.06 -1.80
C VAL A 121 -9.39 -0.32 -1.65
N PHE A 122 -8.25 -1.01 -1.73
CA PHE A 122 -6.94 -0.34 -1.70
C PHE A 122 -6.76 0.61 -2.90
N PHE A 123 -7.12 0.19 -4.10
CA PHE A 123 -7.06 1.03 -5.30
C PHE A 123 -7.96 2.26 -5.19
N GLU A 124 -9.16 2.12 -4.65
CA GLU A 124 -10.08 3.24 -4.43
C GLU A 124 -9.46 4.33 -3.53
N PHE A 125 -8.78 3.93 -2.45
CA PHE A 125 -8.02 4.89 -1.64
C PHE A 125 -6.86 5.53 -2.40
N VAL A 126 -6.15 4.78 -3.25
CA VAL A 126 -5.10 5.36 -4.11
C VAL A 126 -5.68 6.39 -5.07
N TYR A 127 -6.81 6.09 -5.71
CA TYR A 127 -7.49 7.01 -6.63
C TYR A 127 -7.91 8.29 -5.91
N PHE A 128 -8.48 8.17 -4.72
CA PHE A 128 -8.88 9.30 -3.90
C PHE A 128 -7.69 10.21 -3.53
N PHE A 129 -6.57 9.66 -3.07
CA PHE A 129 -5.40 10.47 -2.72
C PHE A 129 -4.69 11.05 -3.96
N MET A 130 -4.75 10.36 -5.11
CA MET A 130 -4.31 10.93 -6.39
C MET A 130 -5.16 12.13 -6.79
N HIS A 131 -6.49 12.04 -6.67
CA HIS A 131 -7.40 13.15 -6.94
C HIS A 131 -7.14 14.36 -6.03
N LEU A 132 -6.95 14.13 -4.72
CA LEU A 132 -6.58 15.20 -3.78
C LEU A 132 -5.24 15.84 -4.14
N THR A 133 -4.28 15.04 -4.61
CA THR A 133 -2.97 15.52 -5.07
C THR A 133 -3.15 16.44 -6.29
N ASN A 134 -4.00 16.05 -7.25
CA ASN A 134 -4.31 16.87 -8.42
C ASN A 134 -4.95 18.20 -8.04
N ARG A 135 -5.93 18.18 -7.13
CA ARG A 135 -6.58 19.41 -6.62
C ARG A 135 -5.59 20.35 -5.95
N SER A 136 -4.68 19.81 -5.14
CA SER A 136 -3.61 20.59 -4.50
C SER A 136 -2.63 21.15 -5.52
N ALA A 137 -2.25 20.34 -6.52
CA ALA A 137 -1.30 20.72 -7.57
C ALA A 137 -1.77 21.93 -8.39
N VAL A 138 -3.06 22.01 -8.74
CA VAL A 138 -3.63 23.16 -9.47
C VAL A 138 -3.42 24.49 -8.73
N SER A 139 -3.32 24.46 -7.40
CA SER A 139 -3.11 25.67 -6.59
C SER A 139 -1.64 26.09 -6.46
N HIS A 140 -0.69 25.25 -6.91
CA HIS A 140 0.73 25.41 -6.61
C HIS A 140 1.65 25.27 -7.82
N LEU A 141 1.19 24.64 -8.89
CA LEU A 141 1.98 24.24 -10.05
C LEU A 141 1.37 24.82 -11.32
N THR A 142 2.21 25.04 -12.33
CA THR A 142 1.75 25.34 -13.69
C THR A 142 1.22 24.08 -14.39
N GLU A 143 0.46 24.24 -15.46
CA GLU A 143 -0.03 23.12 -16.28
C GLU A 143 1.10 22.17 -16.73
N HIS A 144 2.21 22.73 -17.22
CA HIS A 144 3.41 21.96 -17.60
C HIS A 144 4.04 21.20 -16.43
N GLN A 145 4.04 21.79 -15.23
CA GLN A 145 4.54 21.11 -14.03
C GLN A 145 3.59 19.99 -13.59
N ILE A 146 2.28 20.16 -13.75
CA ILE A 146 1.27 19.14 -13.47
C ILE A 146 1.43 17.96 -14.42
N GLU A 147 1.64 18.20 -15.72
CA GLU A 147 1.93 17.15 -16.70
C GLU A 147 3.16 16.34 -16.29
N LYS A 148 4.27 17.00 -15.97
CA LYS A 148 5.48 16.34 -15.47
C LYS A 148 5.28 15.59 -14.15
N LEU A 149 4.41 16.12 -13.28
CA LEU A 149 4.05 15.46 -12.03
C LEU A 149 3.31 14.15 -12.32
N HIS A 150 2.37 14.16 -13.27
CA HIS A 150 1.63 12.97 -13.70
C HIS A 150 2.52 11.93 -14.39
N ASP A 151 3.41 12.37 -15.28
CA ASP A 151 4.40 11.51 -15.94
C ASP A 151 5.27 10.74 -14.94
N TYR A 152 5.57 11.36 -13.80
CA TYR A 152 6.32 10.71 -12.72
C TYR A 152 5.43 9.84 -11.82
N LEU A 153 4.35 10.41 -11.29
CA LEU A 153 3.52 9.75 -10.28
C LEU A 153 2.76 8.55 -10.85
N GLY A 154 2.21 8.67 -12.07
CA GLY A 154 1.40 7.62 -12.69
C GLY A 154 2.10 6.27 -12.74
N PRO A 155 3.26 6.15 -13.42
CA PRO A 155 3.98 4.88 -13.52
C PRO A 155 4.45 4.37 -12.16
N PHE A 156 4.91 5.25 -11.28
CA PHE A 156 5.40 4.87 -9.95
C PHE A 156 4.27 4.30 -9.08
N ILE A 157 3.15 5.00 -8.97
CA ILE A 157 2.02 4.64 -8.11
C ILE A 157 1.31 3.41 -8.65
N SER A 158 1.03 3.34 -9.95
CA SER A 158 0.38 2.18 -10.55
C SER A 158 1.22 0.90 -10.38
N SER A 159 2.53 0.96 -10.67
CA SER A 159 3.44 -0.17 -10.45
C SER A 159 3.49 -0.60 -8.99
N THR A 160 3.62 0.37 -8.06
CA THR A 160 3.67 0.08 -6.62
C THR A 160 2.36 -0.51 -6.09
N ALA A 161 1.22 0.02 -6.54
CA ALA A 161 -0.09 -0.45 -6.14
C ALA A 161 -0.35 -1.89 -6.62
N VAL A 162 -0.02 -2.19 -7.89
CA VAL A 162 -0.14 -3.55 -8.45
C VAL A 162 0.81 -4.51 -7.74
N ASP A 163 2.07 -4.13 -7.53
CA ASP A 163 3.04 -4.99 -6.85
C ASP A 163 2.67 -5.28 -5.38
N SER A 164 1.87 -4.42 -4.74
CA SER A 164 1.42 -4.65 -3.35
C SER A 164 0.61 -5.94 -3.18
N PHE A 165 -0.07 -6.40 -4.23
CA PHE A 165 -0.86 -7.64 -4.23
C PHE A 165 -0.34 -8.70 -5.22
N CYS A 166 0.25 -8.25 -6.32
CA CYS A 166 0.63 -9.08 -7.46
C CYS A 166 2.15 -9.17 -7.67
N ALA A 167 2.97 -8.91 -6.65
CA ALA A 167 4.45 -8.95 -6.77
C ALA A 167 4.97 -10.22 -7.45
N HIS A 168 4.33 -11.36 -7.19
CA HIS A 168 4.71 -12.69 -7.69
C HIS A 168 4.17 -13.02 -9.08
N TRP A 169 3.31 -12.18 -9.66
CA TRP A 169 2.69 -12.45 -10.96
C TRP A 169 3.69 -12.30 -12.12
N PRO A 170 3.47 -13.02 -13.24
CA PRO A 170 4.13 -12.77 -14.52
C PRO A 170 3.98 -11.30 -14.95
N LYS A 171 4.98 -10.80 -15.67
CA LYS A 171 5.05 -9.39 -16.10
C LYS A 171 3.84 -9.00 -16.96
N GLU A 172 3.41 -9.89 -17.84
CA GLU A 172 2.31 -9.67 -18.78
C GLU A 172 0.98 -9.45 -18.06
N LEU A 173 0.73 -10.18 -16.97
CA LEU A 173 -0.48 -10.00 -16.15
C LEU A 173 -0.42 -8.69 -15.37
N LYS A 174 0.75 -8.29 -14.87
CA LYS A 174 0.91 -6.98 -14.20
C LYS A 174 0.69 -5.82 -15.17
N GLU A 175 1.19 -5.92 -16.40
CA GLU A 175 0.96 -4.92 -17.44
C GLU A 175 -0.55 -4.75 -17.74
N GLY A 176 -1.29 -5.87 -17.80
CA GLY A 176 -2.75 -5.84 -17.89
C GLY A 176 -3.40 -5.11 -16.71
N MET A 177 -3.01 -5.46 -15.48
CA MET A 177 -3.51 -4.80 -14.26
C MET A 177 -3.18 -3.31 -14.20
N ILE A 178 -1.98 -2.90 -14.64
CA ILE A 178 -1.57 -1.49 -14.71
C ILE A 178 -2.44 -0.73 -15.71
N LYS A 179 -2.74 -1.33 -16.86
CA LYS A 179 -3.64 -0.73 -17.85
C LYS A 179 -5.05 -0.53 -17.29
N ASP A 180 -5.58 -1.54 -16.62
CA ASP A 180 -6.90 -1.46 -15.98
C ASP A 180 -6.91 -0.45 -14.82
N PHE A 181 -5.80 -0.35 -14.07
CA PHE A 181 -5.60 0.64 -13.02
C PHE A 181 -5.70 2.07 -13.58
N TYR A 182 -5.04 2.37 -14.70
CA TYR A 182 -5.13 3.71 -15.33
C TYR A 182 -6.54 4.04 -15.80
N LYS A 183 -7.23 3.05 -16.40
CA LYS A 183 -8.62 3.25 -16.82
C LYS A 183 -9.49 3.64 -15.63
N LYS A 184 -9.44 2.86 -14.55
CA LYS A 184 -10.22 3.12 -13.33
C LYS A 184 -9.80 4.40 -12.61
N LEU A 185 -8.50 4.74 -12.63
CA LEU A 185 -8.02 6.01 -12.10
C LEU A 185 -8.65 7.21 -12.83
N ASN A 186 -8.73 7.16 -14.16
CA ASN A 186 -9.38 8.22 -14.94
C ASN A 186 -10.89 8.28 -14.70
N ASP A 187 -11.55 7.12 -14.60
CA ASP A 187 -12.98 7.04 -14.28
C ASP A 187 -13.26 7.65 -12.89
N ALA A 188 -12.44 7.31 -11.89
CA ALA A 188 -12.52 7.85 -10.53
C ALA A 188 -12.22 9.35 -10.49
N GLU A 189 -11.20 9.83 -11.22
CA GLU A 189 -10.89 11.27 -11.31
C GLU A 189 -12.08 12.06 -11.85
N LEU A 190 -12.73 11.56 -12.91
CA LEU A 190 -13.95 12.17 -13.45
C LEU A 190 -15.08 12.15 -12.41
N GLU A 191 -15.28 11.02 -11.75
CA GLU A 191 -16.32 10.88 -10.73
C GLU A 191 -16.12 11.87 -9.56
N TYR A 192 -14.90 11.97 -9.06
CA TYR A 192 -14.53 12.84 -7.94
C TYR A 192 -14.50 14.32 -8.32
N SER A 193 -14.22 14.66 -9.58
CA SER A 193 -14.28 16.04 -10.08
C SER A 193 -15.66 16.69 -9.97
N THR A 194 -16.73 15.87 -9.86
CA THR A 194 -18.09 16.37 -9.64
C THR A 194 -18.35 16.85 -8.19
N CYS A 195 -17.44 16.53 -7.25
CA CYS A 195 -17.55 16.90 -5.85
C CYS A 195 -17.00 18.31 -5.59
N ASN A 196 -17.91 19.26 -5.37
CA ASN A 196 -17.55 20.66 -5.13
C ASN A 196 -16.96 20.91 -3.73
N GLU A 197 -17.30 20.07 -2.76
CA GLU A 197 -16.85 20.19 -1.37
C GLU A 197 -16.04 18.96 -0.94
N LEU A 198 -15.11 19.18 -0.01
CA LEU A 198 -14.32 18.10 0.58
C LEU A 198 -15.17 17.31 1.58
N PHE A 199 -15.89 18.02 2.45
CA PHE A 199 -16.75 17.47 3.49
C PHE A 199 -18.11 18.17 3.49
N SER A 200 -19.17 17.40 3.69
CA SER A 200 -20.52 17.94 3.94
C SER A 200 -20.83 17.87 5.43
N GLU A 201 -21.11 19.02 6.06
CA GLU A 201 -21.54 19.04 7.46
C GLU A 201 -23.00 18.58 7.63
N GLU A 202 -23.86 18.94 6.67
CA GLU A 202 -25.29 18.60 6.71
C GLU A 202 -25.54 17.12 6.39
N ASN A 203 -24.81 16.59 5.40
CA ASN A 203 -25.03 15.24 4.88
C ASN A 203 -23.72 14.44 4.78
N PRO A 204 -23.02 14.17 5.90
CA PRO A 204 -21.68 13.58 5.87
C PRO A 204 -21.63 12.18 5.23
N LEU A 205 -22.72 11.42 5.28
CA LEU A 205 -22.77 10.05 4.73
C LEU A 205 -23.44 9.98 3.33
N THR A 206 -24.35 10.89 3.04
CA THR A 206 -25.25 10.83 1.88
C THR A 206 -25.05 11.96 0.87
N GLY A 207 -24.29 13.00 1.22
CA GLY A 207 -24.05 14.15 0.37
C GLY A 207 -23.11 13.86 -0.81
N ASP A 208 -22.89 14.90 -1.60
CA ASP A 208 -22.00 14.87 -2.77
C ASP A 208 -20.58 15.37 -2.46
N SER A 209 -20.22 15.39 -1.16
CA SER A 209 -18.85 15.66 -0.75
C SER A 209 -17.90 14.54 -1.18
N LEU A 210 -16.64 14.90 -1.39
CA LEU A 210 -15.61 13.96 -1.81
C LEU A 210 -15.48 12.77 -0.84
N PHE A 211 -15.50 13.05 0.47
CA PHE A 211 -15.42 12.01 1.51
C PHE A 211 -16.67 11.14 1.59
N SER A 212 -17.86 11.71 1.39
CA SER A 212 -19.10 10.92 1.33
C SER A 212 -19.09 9.96 0.13
N LYS A 213 -18.57 10.42 -1.02
CA LYS A 213 -18.44 9.60 -2.23
C LYS A 213 -17.42 8.47 -2.04
N LEU A 214 -16.22 8.78 -1.52
CA LEU A 214 -15.23 7.76 -1.16
C LEU A 214 -15.83 6.69 -0.23
N ALA A 215 -16.56 7.13 0.80
CA ALA A 215 -17.17 6.23 1.78
C ALA A 215 -18.14 5.25 1.13
N ARG A 216 -19.00 5.73 0.22
CA ARG A 216 -19.93 4.87 -0.52
C ARG A 216 -19.21 3.90 -1.44
N ASN A 217 -18.24 4.37 -2.23
CA ASN A 217 -17.47 3.51 -3.13
C ASN A 217 -16.76 2.38 -2.36
N VAL A 218 -16.11 2.70 -1.24
CA VAL A 218 -15.44 1.69 -0.39
C VAL A 218 -16.45 0.75 0.28
N ALA A 219 -17.59 1.26 0.76
CA ALA A 219 -18.64 0.44 1.35
C ALA A 219 -19.24 -0.55 0.34
N ASP A 220 -19.48 -0.10 -0.89
CA ASP A 220 -19.99 -0.94 -1.98
C ASP A 220 -18.97 -2.02 -2.38
N LEU A 221 -17.69 -1.66 -2.51
CA LEU A 221 -16.61 -2.60 -2.81
C LEU A 221 -16.38 -3.64 -1.71
N SER A 222 -16.80 -3.37 -0.48
CA SER A 222 -16.63 -4.26 0.68
C SER A 222 -17.88 -5.05 1.04
N ASP A 223 -18.90 -5.10 0.17
CA ASP A 223 -20.21 -5.72 0.41
C ASP A 223 -20.90 -5.20 1.70
N ASN A 224 -20.66 -3.94 2.01
CA ASN A 224 -21.19 -3.23 3.18
C ASN A 224 -21.97 -1.97 2.75
N SER A 225 -22.62 -2.03 1.58
CA SER A 225 -23.38 -0.90 1.03
C SER A 225 -24.34 -0.35 2.08
N MET A 226 -24.30 0.96 2.29
CA MET A 226 -25.12 1.70 3.26
C MET A 226 -24.91 1.32 4.75
N ASN A 227 -23.87 0.55 5.10
CA ASN A 227 -23.52 0.29 6.50
C ASN A 227 -22.94 1.57 7.14
N PRO A 228 -23.66 2.23 8.07
CA PRO A 228 -23.24 3.53 8.59
C PRO A 228 -21.93 3.47 9.39
N LEU A 229 -21.59 2.32 9.97
CA LEU A 229 -20.33 2.12 10.69
C LEU A 229 -19.15 2.13 9.72
N VAL A 230 -19.28 1.43 8.59
CA VAL A 230 -18.25 1.41 7.54
C VAL A 230 -18.10 2.78 6.91
N LEU A 231 -19.21 3.45 6.56
CA LEU A 231 -19.16 4.80 5.99
C LEU A 231 -18.45 5.79 6.93
N THR A 232 -18.80 5.77 8.23
CA THR A 232 -18.17 6.65 9.23
C THR A 232 -16.70 6.33 9.42
N LEU A 233 -16.32 5.05 9.39
CA LEU A 233 -14.94 4.60 9.51
C LEU A 233 -14.08 5.08 8.33
N VAL A 234 -14.57 4.93 7.09
CA VAL A 234 -13.86 5.39 5.88
C VAL A 234 -13.61 6.90 5.95
N ILE A 235 -14.64 7.67 6.30
CA ILE A 235 -14.52 9.13 6.45
C ILE A 235 -13.52 9.47 7.56
N GLY A 236 -13.71 8.91 8.75
CA GLY A 236 -12.86 9.20 9.91
C GLY A 236 -11.40 8.87 9.65
N SER A 237 -11.12 7.69 9.09
CA SER A 237 -9.77 7.26 8.71
C SER A 237 -9.16 8.22 7.69
N GLY A 238 -9.87 8.51 6.60
CA GLY A 238 -9.34 9.37 5.56
C GLY A 238 -9.09 10.81 6.04
N VAL A 239 -9.92 11.35 6.95
CA VAL A 239 -9.70 12.67 7.58
C VAL A 239 -8.39 12.67 8.37
N VAL A 240 -8.19 11.68 9.22
CA VAL A 240 -7.01 11.57 10.08
C VAL A 240 -5.75 11.45 9.24
N VAL A 241 -5.77 10.57 8.24
CA VAL A 241 -4.65 10.36 7.32
C VAL A 241 -4.36 11.62 6.50
N LEU A 242 -5.39 12.26 5.92
CA LEU A 242 -5.21 13.48 5.12
C LEU A 242 -4.59 14.63 5.94
N LYS A 243 -5.04 14.81 7.18
CA LYS A 243 -4.45 15.82 8.10
C LYS A 243 -2.98 15.52 8.40
N GLY A 244 -2.63 14.25 8.61
CA GLY A 244 -1.25 13.83 8.87
C GLY A 244 -0.34 13.92 7.64
N LEU A 245 -0.90 13.76 6.44
CA LEU A 245 -0.17 13.73 5.18
C LEU A 245 0.52 15.07 4.85
N GLY A 246 -0.10 16.20 5.20
CA GLY A 246 0.45 17.52 4.86
C GLY A 246 0.58 17.74 3.35
N LEU A 247 -0.44 17.32 2.59
CA LEU A 247 -0.39 17.18 1.14
C LEU A 247 0.05 18.44 0.40
N ASP A 248 -0.49 19.61 0.75
CA ASP A 248 -0.13 20.89 0.11
C ASP A 248 1.37 21.20 0.23
N ALA A 249 1.97 20.90 1.39
CA ALA A 249 3.39 21.10 1.59
C ALA A 249 4.22 20.12 0.74
N LEU A 250 3.79 18.86 0.64
CA LEU A 250 4.44 17.87 -0.21
C LEU A 250 4.40 18.29 -1.68
N VAL A 251 3.23 18.68 -2.19
CA VAL A 251 3.04 19.14 -3.57
C VAL A 251 3.85 20.40 -3.85
N LYS A 252 3.79 21.41 -2.97
CA LYS A 252 4.59 22.63 -3.12
C LYS A 252 6.09 22.35 -3.20
N ASN A 253 6.59 21.38 -2.44
CA ASN A 253 8.00 21.00 -2.43
C ASN A 253 8.46 20.33 -3.74
N THR A 254 7.56 19.80 -4.57
CA THR A 254 7.93 19.20 -5.87
C THR A 254 8.17 20.24 -6.97
N SER A 255 7.60 21.45 -6.85
CA SER A 255 7.64 22.50 -7.89
C SER A 255 9.04 22.77 -8.47
N ARG A 256 10.08 22.78 -7.64
CA ARG A 256 11.47 23.05 -8.06
C ARG A 256 12.10 21.93 -8.89
N PHE A 257 11.50 20.75 -8.86
CA PHE A 257 11.98 19.53 -9.53
C PHE A 257 11.19 19.22 -10.80
N LEU A 258 10.18 20.04 -11.12
CA LEU A 258 9.29 19.90 -12.27
C LEU A 258 9.56 20.95 -13.36
N GLN A 259 10.72 21.63 -13.32
CA GLN A 259 11.13 22.62 -14.33
C GLN A 259 11.41 21.96 -15.67
#